data_AF-A0A060C947-F1
#
_entry.id   AF-A0A060C947-F1
#
_cell.length_a   1.000
_cell.length_b   1.000
_cell.length_c   1.000
_cell.angle_alpha   90.00
_cell.angle_beta   90.00
_cell.angle_gamma   90.00
#
_symmetry.space_group_name_H-M   'P 1'
#
loop_
_entity.id
_entity.type
_entity.pdbx_description
1 polymer ?
#
loop_
_entity_poly.entity_id
_entity_poly.type
_entity_poly.pdbx_seq_one_letter_code
_entity_poly.pdbx_strand_id
1 'polypeptide(L)'
;MELVVCGSSHSNMPTYPQWEATVLEATYDQVDYISLHMYFENYEKNTAEYLALADKLDRYIGTISGVIDYVKAKSRSKRDVRISFDEWNVWYHERKADAERMKHWGWPEAPALLEDVYNMEDVLQVGGILNTFIRRADVVRIACIAQLVNVIAPIHDRAGRPGVAAD
;
A
#
# COMPACT_ATOMS: atom_id res chain seq x y z
N MET A 1 -17.01 10.62 14.13
CA MET A 1 -16.65 10.24 12.75
C MET A 1 -15.19 10.59 12.58
N GLU A 2 -14.43 9.68 11.98
CA GLU A 2 -13.00 9.88 11.67
C GLU A 2 -12.80 9.94 10.15
N LEU A 3 -11.85 10.75 9.68
CA LEU A 3 -11.61 10.99 8.25
C LEU A 3 -10.16 10.72 7.85
N VAL A 4 -9.99 10.10 6.68
CA VAL A 4 -8.69 9.87 6.04
C VAL A 4 -8.56 10.81 4.83
N VAL A 5 -7.49 11.59 4.77
CA VAL A 5 -7.12 12.36 3.58
C VAL A 5 -6.11 11.58 2.74
N CYS A 6 -6.23 11.63 1.42
CA CYS A 6 -5.37 10.84 0.55
C CYS A 6 -3.93 11.39 0.49
N GLY A 7 -2.94 10.55 0.77
CA GLY A 7 -1.54 10.82 0.46
C GLY A 7 -1.17 10.49 -0.98
N SER A 8 0.12 10.50 -1.29
CA SER A 8 0.63 10.12 -2.62
C SER A 8 0.35 8.66 -2.94
N SER A 9 0.23 8.33 -4.23
CA SER A 9 0.04 6.95 -4.69
C SER A 9 1.24 6.03 -4.40
N HIS A 10 2.45 6.58 -4.20
CA HIS A 10 3.64 5.87 -3.71
C HIS A 10 4.78 6.86 -3.41
N SER A 11 5.80 6.41 -2.65
CA SER A 11 6.97 7.23 -2.27
C SER A 11 7.87 7.70 -3.43
N ASN A 12 7.71 7.16 -4.64
CA ASN A 12 8.48 7.59 -5.81
C ASN A 12 7.78 8.71 -6.63
N MET A 13 6.63 9.23 -6.17
CA MET A 13 5.90 10.27 -6.90
C MET A 13 6.74 11.57 -6.95
N PRO A 14 6.78 12.31 -8.06
CA PRO A 14 7.50 13.59 -8.13
C PRO A 14 6.99 14.64 -7.12
N THR A 15 5.74 14.51 -6.70
CA THR A 15 5.09 15.40 -5.72
C THR A 15 5.26 14.95 -4.28
N TYR A 16 5.82 13.75 -4.02
CA TYR A 16 6.08 13.29 -2.66
C TYR A 16 7.35 13.96 -2.09
N PRO A 17 7.36 14.45 -0.84
CA PRO A 17 6.26 14.47 0.15
C PRO A 17 5.47 15.80 0.18
N GLN A 18 5.65 16.66 -0.82
CA GLN A 18 5.02 17.99 -0.87
C GLN A 18 3.48 17.90 -0.97
N TRP A 19 2.96 16.86 -1.63
CA TRP A 19 1.52 16.59 -1.72
C TRP A 19 0.91 16.45 -0.32
N GLU A 20 1.52 15.62 0.53
CA GLU A 20 1.07 15.38 1.90
C GLU A 20 1.07 16.67 2.72
N ALA A 21 2.14 17.47 2.60
CA ALA A 21 2.21 18.76 3.28
C ALA A 21 1.08 19.70 2.84
N THR A 22 0.88 19.86 1.52
CA THR A 22 -0.14 20.75 0.98
C THR A 22 -1.56 20.34 1.36
N VAL A 23 -1.88 19.04 1.26
CA VAL A 23 -3.23 18.57 1.59
C VAL A 23 -3.51 18.62 3.09
N LEU A 24 -2.51 18.31 3.92
CA LEU A 24 -2.63 18.45 5.37
C LEU A 24 -2.77 19.91 5.77
N GLU A 25 -2.02 20.85 5.18
CA GLU A 25 -2.18 22.28 5.47
C GLU A 25 -3.61 22.78 5.20
N ALA A 26 -4.27 22.23 4.19
CA ALA A 26 -5.64 22.57 3.85
C ALA A 26 -6.69 21.89 4.75
N THR A 27 -6.35 20.77 5.40
CA THR A 27 -7.34 19.85 6.02
C THR A 27 -7.04 19.44 7.46
N TYR A 28 -5.97 19.94 8.07
CA TYR A 28 -5.41 19.40 9.33
C TYR A 28 -6.43 19.31 10.47
N ASP A 29 -7.28 20.33 10.62
CA ASP A 29 -8.26 20.39 11.70
C ASP A 29 -9.52 19.56 11.43
N GLN A 30 -9.68 19.02 10.22
CA GLN A 30 -10.83 18.24 9.80
C GLN A 30 -10.55 16.73 9.71
N VAL A 31 -9.29 16.31 9.64
CA VAL A 31 -8.91 14.92 9.35
C VAL A 31 -8.21 14.25 10.52
N ASP A 32 -8.26 12.92 10.56
CA ASP A 32 -7.66 12.09 11.61
C ASP A 32 -6.46 11.32 11.10
N TYR A 33 -6.46 11.00 9.80
CA TYR A 33 -5.41 10.21 9.17
C TYR A 33 -5.01 10.78 7.81
N ILE A 34 -3.78 10.51 7.41
CA ILE A 34 -3.34 10.58 6.01
C ILE A 34 -3.05 9.18 5.49
N SER A 35 -3.48 8.90 4.25
CA SER A 35 -3.27 7.60 3.61
C SER A 35 -1.85 7.44 3.07
N LEU A 36 -1.30 6.22 3.09
CA LEU A 36 -0.06 5.85 2.42
C LEU A 36 -0.20 4.52 1.70
N HIS A 37 0.49 4.41 0.56
CA HIS A 37 0.41 3.24 -0.30
C HIS A 37 1.81 2.77 -0.72
N MET A 38 2.08 1.47 -0.64
CA MET A 38 3.35 0.88 -1.07
C MET A 38 3.19 -0.59 -1.46
N TYR A 39 3.58 -0.90 -2.69
CA TYR A 39 3.71 -2.27 -3.18
C TYR A 39 5.18 -2.66 -3.30
N PHE A 40 5.45 -3.94 -3.06
CA PHE A 40 6.80 -4.53 -3.10
C PHE A 40 6.91 -5.50 -4.27
N GLU A 41 8.02 -5.43 -4.99
CA GLU A 41 8.25 -6.21 -6.22
C GLU A 41 9.69 -6.73 -6.29
N ASN A 42 9.89 -7.89 -6.94
CA ASN A 42 11.19 -8.53 -7.12
C ASN A 42 11.44 -9.00 -8.56
N TYR A 43 11.25 -8.13 -9.55
CA TYR A 43 11.51 -8.49 -10.96
C TYR A 43 12.97 -8.88 -11.23
N GLU A 44 13.90 -8.35 -10.45
CA GLU A 44 15.35 -8.59 -10.58
C GLU A 44 15.79 -9.93 -9.97
N LYS A 45 14.91 -10.61 -9.23
CA LYS A 45 15.19 -11.86 -8.53
C LYS A 45 16.37 -11.75 -7.57
N ASN A 46 16.45 -10.61 -6.87
CA ASN A 46 17.46 -10.32 -5.85
C ASN A 46 16.81 -10.35 -4.46
N THR A 47 16.66 -11.54 -3.88
CA THR A 47 15.98 -11.75 -2.60
C THR A 47 16.57 -10.91 -1.46
N ALA A 48 17.89 -10.71 -1.43
CA ALA A 48 18.54 -9.94 -0.37
C ALA A 48 18.12 -8.46 -0.39
N GLU A 49 18.10 -7.85 -1.58
CA GLU A 49 17.67 -6.47 -1.77
C GLU A 49 16.15 -6.32 -1.59
N TYR A 50 15.38 -7.28 -2.09
CA TYR A 50 13.94 -7.33 -1.92
C TYR A 50 13.55 -7.33 -0.44
N LEU A 51 14.13 -8.21 0.37
CA LEU A 51 13.86 -8.27 1.83
C LEU A 51 14.34 -7.01 2.57
N ALA A 52 15.32 -6.28 2.03
CA ALA A 52 15.77 -5.00 2.58
C ALA A 52 14.76 -3.86 2.34
N LEU A 53 13.76 -4.02 1.47
CA LEU A 53 12.76 -2.97 1.22
C LEU A 53 11.90 -2.63 2.45
N ALA A 54 11.88 -3.49 3.49
CA ALA A 54 11.26 -3.14 4.77
C ALA A 54 11.87 -1.87 5.41
N ASP A 55 13.15 -1.58 5.15
CA ASP A 55 13.82 -0.36 5.57
C ASP A 55 13.39 0.86 4.73
N LYS A 56 13.06 0.67 3.44
CA LYS A 56 12.43 1.71 2.61
C LYS A 56 11.04 2.09 3.16
N LEU A 57 10.25 1.11 3.56
CA LEU A 57 8.94 1.33 4.22
C LEU A 57 9.09 2.13 5.52
N ASP A 58 10.06 1.74 6.37
CA ASP A 58 10.35 2.42 7.63
C ASP A 58 10.66 3.90 7.42
N ARG A 59 11.55 4.21 6.45
CA ARG A 59 11.85 5.59 6.05
C ARG A 59 10.63 6.33 5.53
N TYR A 60 9.79 5.70 4.70
CA TYR A 60 8.59 6.34 4.16
C TYR A 60 7.64 6.79 5.28
N ILE A 61 7.35 5.90 6.23
CA ILE A 61 6.54 6.24 7.41
C ILE A 61 7.18 7.36 8.23
N GLY A 62 8.51 7.31 8.42
CA GLY A 62 9.26 8.34 9.15
C GLY A 62 9.17 9.73 8.50
N THR A 63 9.32 9.79 7.17
CA THR A 63 9.18 11.05 6.42
C THR A 63 7.80 11.65 6.59
N ILE A 64 6.73 10.85 6.43
CA ILE A 64 5.37 11.37 6.56
C ILE A 64 5.00 11.72 7.99
N SER A 65 5.50 11.00 8.99
CA SER A 65 5.41 11.44 10.38
C SER A 65 6.01 12.83 10.58
N GLY A 66 7.19 13.09 10.00
CA GLY A 66 7.82 14.41 10.06
C GLY A 66 7.01 15.50 9.35
N VAL A 67 6.36 15.18 8.23
CA VAL A 67 5.45 16.11 7.53
C VAL A 67 4.22 16.42 8.39
N ILE A 68 3.62 15.42 9.03
CA ILE A 68 2.51 15.60 9.96
C ILE A 68 2.92 16.55 11.09
N ASP A 69 4.08 16.32 11.71
CA ASP A 69 4.60 17.16 12.81
C ASP A 69 4.87 18.60 12.35
N TYR A 70 5.44 18.77 11.15
CA TYR A 70 5.67 20.07 10.54
C TYR A 70 4.35 20.85 10.38
N VAL A 71 3.34 20.23 9.77
CA VAL A 71 2.05 20.90 9.52
C VAL A 71 1.31 21.16 10.83
N LYS A 72 1.39 20.24 11.80
CA LYS A 72 0.84 20.44 13.16
C LYS A 72 1.43 21.69 13.82
N ALA A 73 2.75 21.80 13.80
CA ALA A 73 3.46 22.93 14.41
C ALA A 73 3.11 24.25 13.69
N LYS A 74 3.02 24.22 12.35
CA LYS A 74 2.65 25.36 11.52
C LYS A 74 1.22 25.85 11.79
N SER A 75 0.26 24.93 11.87
CA SER A 75 -1.14 25.24 12.17
C SER A 75 -1.39 25.54 13.65
N ARG A 76 -0.46 25.17 14.54
CA ARG A 76 -0.61 25.19 16.00
C ARG A 76 -1.81 24.35 16.47
N SER A 77 -2.21 23.36 15.69
CA SER A 77 -3.33 22.51 16.01
C SER A 77 -3.00 21.62 17.21
N LYS A 78 -4.03 21.31 17.99
CA LYS A 78 -3.97 20.32 19.07
C LYS A 78 -4.36 18.92 18.57
N ARG A 79 -4.81 18.79 17.32
CA ARG A 79 -5.16 17.50 16.73
C ARG A 79 -3.91 16.69 16.43
N ASP A 80 -4.00 15.38 16.62
CA ASP A 80 -2.93 14.43 16.32
C ASP A 80 -3.32 13.63 15.08
N VAL A 81 -3.00 14.14 13.88
CA VAL A 81 -3.16 13.34 12.66
C VAL A 81 -2.21 12.14 12.70
N ARG A 82 -2.67 10.97 12.29
CA ARG A 82 -1.91 9.71 12.25
C ARG A 82 -1.86 9.16 10.82
N ILE A 83 -1.27 7.99 10.64
CA ILE A 83 -1.15 7.34 9.33
C ILE A 83 -2.17 6.21 9.21
N SER A 84 -2.86 6.18 8.07
CA SER A 84 -3.59 5.04 7.54
C SER A 84 -2.77 4.43 6.39
N PHE A 85 -2.19 3.25 6.58
CA PHE A 85 -1.48 2.55 5.52
C PHE A 85 -2.46 1.63 4.78
N ASP A 86 -3.38 2.22 4.03
CA ASP A 86 -4.57 1.54 3.51
C ASP A 86 -4.38 0.83 2.16
N GLU A 87 -3.19 0.89 1.56
CA GLU A 87 -2.79 -0.07 0.53
C GLU A 87 -1.34 -0.52 0.70
N TRP A 88 -1.16 -1.78 1.08
CA TRP A 88 0.15 -2.41 1.06
C TRP A 88 0.04 -3.88 0.67
N ASN A 89 0.97 -4.36 -0.15
CA ASN A 89 1.20 -5.79 -0.37
C ASN A 89 2.44 -6.04 -1.26
N VAL A 90 2.75 -7.31 -1.49
CA VAL A 90 3.53 -7.75 -2.64
C VAL A 90 2.63 -7.78 -3.88
N TRP A 91 3.11 -7.20 -4.98
CA TRP A 91 2.37 -7.21 -6.24
C TRP A 91 3.31 -7.05 -7.45
N TYR A 92 3.54 -8.14 -8.18
CA TYR A 92 4.37 -8.11 -9.39
C TYR A 92 4.24 -9.32 -10.33
N HIS A 93 3.69 -10.45 -9.88
CA HIS A 93 3.74 -11.71 -10.63
C HIS A 93 2.86 -11.68 -11.89
N GLU A 94 1.59 -11.29 -11.76
CA GLU A 94 0.64 -11.24 -12.88
C GLU A 94 0.59 -9.88 -13.58
N ARG A 95 1.15 -8.83 -12.99
CA ARG A 95 0.98 -7.43 -13.43
C ARG A 95 1.26 -7.19 -14.92
N LYS A 96 2.32 -7.82 -15.47
CA LYS A 96 2.64 -7.71 -16.90
C LYS A 96 1.67 -8.49 -17.78
N ALA A 97 1.27 -9.70 -17.35
CA ALA A 97 0.31 -10.52 -18.07
C ALA A 97 -1.09 -9.88 -18.09
N ASP A 98 -1.52 -9.33 -16.96
CA ASP A 98 -2.74 -8.53 -16.83
C ASP A 98 -2.74 -7.34 -17.79
N ALA A 99 -1.65 -6.57 -17.83
CA ALA A 99 -1.54 -5.42 -18.72
C ALA A 99 -1.71 -5.80 -20.21
N GLU A 100 -1.20 -6.97 -20.63
CA GLU A 100 -1.42 -7.47 -21.98
C GLU A 100 -2.86 -7.97 -22.20
N ARG A 101 -3.43 -8.73 -21.25
CA ARG A 101 -4.83 -9.18 -21.31
C ARG A 101 -5.80 -8.01 -21.44
N MET A 102 -5.62 -6.97 -20.62
CA MET A 102 -6.45 -5.77 -20.56
C MET A 102 -6.52 -5.01 -21.89
N LYS A 103 -5.46 -5.02 -22.71
CA LYS A 103 -5.46 -4.36 -24.04
C LYS A 103 -6.47 -4.96 -25.02
N HIS A 104 -6.82 -6.23 -24.81
CA HIS A 104 -7.69 -6.99 -25.71
C HIS A 104 -9.08 -7.27 -25.10
N TRP A 105 -9.31 -6.87 -23.85
CA TRP A 105 -10.57 -7.10 -23.16
C TRP A 105 -11.69 -6.20 -23.69
N GLY A 106 -12.86 -6.80 -23.89
CA GLY A 106 -14.10 -6.10 -24.22
C GLY A 106 -14.95 -5.75 -23.00
N TRP A 107 -14.32 -5.26 -21.92
CA TRP A 107 -14.97 -4.97 -20.63
C TRP A 107 -15.72 -6.18 -20.04
N PRO A 108 -15.05 -7.33 -19.84
CA PRO A 108 -15.69 -8.51 -19.26
C PRO A 108 -16.14 -8.24 -17.82
N GLU A 109 -17.17 -8.94 -17.37
CA GLU A 109 -17.59 -8.96 -15.97
C GLU A 109 -16.62 -9.84 -15.16
N ALA A 110 -16.08 -9.29 -14.06
CA ALA A 110 -15.21 -9.98 -13.10
C ALA A 110 -14.07 -10.84 -13.72
N PRO A 111 -13.20 -10.27 -14.59
CA PRO A 111 -12.07 -11.01 -15.13
C PRO A 111 -11.08 -11.39 -14.02
N ALA A 112 -10.33 -12.49 -14.24
CA ALA A 112 -9.17 -12.82 -13.42
C ALA A 112 -8.09 -11.75 -13.65
N LEU A 113 -7.99 -10.82 -12.70
CA LEU A 113 -7.17 -9.63 -12.75
C LEU A 113 -6.42 -9.52 -11.41
N LEU A 114 -5.11 -9.31 -11.45
CA LEU A 114 -4.24 -9.18 -10.28
C LEU A 114 -4.19 -10.43 -9.38
N GLU A 115 -4.41 -11.62 -9.93
CA GLU A 115 -4.41 -12.89 -9.16
C GLU A 115 -2.98 -13.45 -8.96
N ASP A 116 -2.11 -12.66 -8.32
CA ASP A 116 -0.73 -13.07 -7.99
C ASP A 116 -0.72 -14.35 -7.14
N VAL A 117 0.14 -15.31 -7.48
CA VAL A 117 0.41 -16.50 -6.67
C VAL A 117 1.71 -16.31 -5.90
N TYR A 118 1.59 -16.11 -4.59
CA TYR A 118 2.74 -15.82 -3.73
C TYR A 118 3.67 -17.02 -3.52
N ASN A 119 4.97 -16.73 -3.48
CA ASN A 119 6.02 -17.67 -3.12
C ASN A 119 6.52 -17.42 -1.69
N MET A 120 7.55 -18.16 -1.24
CA MET A 120 8.06 -18.02 0.13
C MET A 120 8.78 -16.68 0.41
N GLU A 121 9.49 -16.09 -0.57
CA GLU A 121 10.14 -14.79 -0.35
C GLU A 121 9.12 -13.66 -0.20
N ASP A 122 7.98 -13.75 -0.90
CA ASP A 122 6.86 -12.82 -0.74
C ASP A 122 6.30 -12.88 0.69
N VAL A 123 6.14 -14.08 1.25
CA VAL A 123 5.68 -14.28 2.64
C VAL A 123 6.68 -13.68 3.64
N LEU A 124 7.98 -13.84 3.40
CA LEU A 124 9.02 -13.22 4.23
C LEU A 124 8.96 -11.69 4.15
N GLN A 125 8.74 -11.14 2.95
CA GLN A 125 8.56 -9.71 2.75
C GLN A 125 7.35 -9.18 3.51
N VAL A 126 6.20 -9.87 3.42
CA VAL A 126 4.99 -9.54 4.19
C VAL A 126 5.27 -9.55 5.70
N GLY A 127 6.01 -10.54 6.20
CA GLY A 127 6.45 -10.58 7.60
C GLY A 127 7.28 -9.36 7.99
N GLY A 128 8.20 -8.93 7.12
CA GLY A 128 8.99 -7.71 7.30
C GLY A 128 8.13 -6.43 7.35
N ILE A 129 7.12 -6.33 6.48
CA ILE A 129 6.17 -5.20 6.44
C ILE A 129 5.37 -5.13 7.75
N LEU A 130 4.77 -6.25 8.18
CA LEU A 130 3.99 -6.32 9.42
C LEU A 130 4.84 -5.96 10.64
N ASN A 131 6.09 -6.45 10.71
CA ASN A 131 7.03 -6.06 11.76
C ASN A 131 7.30 -4.55 11.75
N THR A 132 7.45 -3.92 10.59
CA THR A 132 7.62 -2.47 10.48
C THR A 132 6.39 -1.72 10.98
N PHE A 133 5.17 -2.16 10.65
CA PHE A 133 3.95 -1.55 11.19
C PHE A 133 3.86 -1.68 12.71
N ILE A 134 4.22 -2.83 13.29
CA ILE A 134 4.25 -3.01 14.74
C ILE A 134 5.25 -2.05 15.41
N ARG A 135 6.46 -1.91 14.84
CA ARG A 135 7.47 -0.96 15.34
C ARG A 135 7.08 0.51 15.17
N ARG A 136 6.18 0.81 14.24
CA ARG A 136 5.65 2.15 13.94
C ARG A 136 4.20 2.33 14.40
N ALA A 137 3.72 1.47 15.30
CA ALA A 137 2.32 1.48 15.73
C ALA A 137 1.95 2.75 16.50
N ASP A 138 2.93 3.53 16.96
CA ASP A 138 2.74 4.87 17.49
C ASP A 138 2.18 5.82 16.44
N VAL A 139 2.60 5.74 15.17
CA VAL A 139 2.14 6.66 14.10
C VAL A 139 1.19 6.00 13.10
N VAL A 140 1.37 4.72 12.78
CA VAL A 140 0.47 3.94 11.92
C VAL A 140 -0.62 3.33 12.79
N ARG A 141 -1.87 3.75 12.59
CA ARG A 141 -3.01 3.32 13.41
C ARG A 141 -4.03 2.48 12.64
N ILE A 142 -3.99 2.56 11.32
CA ILE A 142 -4.81 1.75 10.41
C ILE A 142 -3.85 1.18 9.36
N ALA A 143 -4.01 -0.09 9.00
CA ALA A 143 -3.32 -0.69 7.87
C ALA A 143 -4.24 -1.69 7.18
N CYS A 144 -4.30 -1.66 5.85
CA CYS A 144 -5.16 -2.53 5.06
C CYS A 144 -4.32 -3.28 4.03
N ILE A 145 -4.26 -4.61 4.16
CA ILE A 145 -3.64 -5.45 3.14
C ILE A 145 -4.46 -5.32 1.85
N ALA A 146 -3.78 -4.98 0.76
CA ALA A 146 -4.38 -4.83 -0.56
C ALA A 146 -4.14 -6.08 -1.39
N GLN A 147 -5.10 -6.99 -1.60
CA GLN A 147 -6.47 -7.00 -1.06
C GLN A 147 -6.75 -8.31 -0.32
N LEU A 148 -8.01 -8.56 0.04
CA LEU A 148 -8.36 -9.66 0.93
C LEU A 148 -8.61 -10.98 0.19
N VAL A 149 -9.23 -10.94 -1.00
CA VAL A 149 -9.71 -12.13 -1.72
C VAL A 149 -9.42 -12.02 -3.22
N ASN A 150 -8.69 -12.99 -3.76
CA ASN A 150 -8.23 -13.15 -5.16
C ASN A 150 -7.27 -12.09 -5.69
N VAL A 151 -7.68 -10.82 -5.66
CA VAL A 151 -6.88 -9.69 -6.14
C VAL A 151 -5.75 -9.47 -5.15
N ILE A 152 -4.52 -9.82 -5.53
CA ILE A 152 -3.29 -9.72 -4.73
C ILE A 152 -3.56 -10.08 -3.27
N ALA A 153 -3.97 -11.33 -3.03
CA ALA A 153 -4.70 -11.68 -1.82
C ALA A 153 -4.09 -12.86 -1.04
N PRO A 154 -4.24 -12.87 0.31
CA PRO A 154 -3.92 -14.04 1.12
C PRO A 154 -4.94 -15.18 0.97
N ILE A 155 -6.13 -14.90 0.41
CA ILE A 155 -7.21 -15.87 0.22
C ILE A 155 -7.54 -15.94 -1.27
N HIS A 156 -7.51 -17.15 -1.83
CA HIS A 156 -7.94 -17.41 -3.21
C HIS A 156 -9.18 -18.29 -3.23
N ASP A 157 -10.13 -17.94 -4.09
CA ASP A 157 -11.30 -18.72 -4.43
C ASP A 157 -11.40 -18.92 -5.95
N ARG A 158 -11.32 -20.19 -6.34
CA ARG A 158 -11.40 -20.65 -7.74
C ARG A 158 -12.80 -21.18 -8.11
N ALA A 159 -13.70 -21.38 -7.15
CA ALA A 159 -14.98 -22.03 -7.39
C ALA A 159 -15.94 -21.13 -8.21
N GLY A 160 -16.54 -21.69 -9.26
CA GLY A 160 -17.65 -21.07 -10.00
C GLY A 160 -17.28 -20.06 -11.08
N ARG A 161 -15.99 -19.89 -11.42
CA ARG A 161 -15.57 -18.93 -12.46
C ARG A 161 -15.60 -19.50 -13.87
N PRO A 162 -16.15 -18.79 -14.86
CA PRO A 162 -16.03 -19.19 -16.25
C PRO A 162 -14.55 -19.28 -16.67
N GLY A 163 -14.07 -20.46 -17.06
CA GLY A 163 -12.74 -20.65 -17.62
C GLY A 163 -11.63 -21.02 -16.63
N VAL A 164 -11.92 -21.22 -15.34
CA VAL A 164 -10.97 -21.78 -14.37
C VAL A 164 -11.42 -23.20 -14.02
N ALA A 165 -10.67 -24.21 -14.46
CA ALA A 165 -10.93 -25.58 -14.05
C ALA A 165 -10.68 -25.68 -12.53
N ALA A 166 -11.57 -26.38 -11.83
CA ALA A 166 -11.26 -26.85 -10.48
C ALA A 166 -10.16 -27.91 -10.62
N ASP A 167 -8.98 -27.62 -10.06
CA ASP A 167 -7.87 -28.57 -9.97
C ASP A 167 -8.24 -29.76 -9.05
#